data_AF-A0A3D5WH94-F1
#
_entry.id   AF-A0A3D5WH94-F1
#
_cell.length_a   1.000
_cell.length_b   1.000
_cell.length_c   1.000
_cell.angle_alpha   90.00
_cell.angle_beta   90.00
_cell.angle_gamma   90.00
#
_symmetry.space_group_name_H-M   'P 1'
#
loop_
_entity.id
_entity.type
_entity.pdbx_description
1 polymer ?
#
loop_
_entity_poly.entity_id
_entity_poly.type
_entity_poly.pdbx_seq_one_letter_code
_entity_poly.pdbx_strand_id
1 'polypeptide(L)'
;MLQRNKIMRKTAKYDYGECEICGTRMQEKLIKQDFWIRGDLIVVEDVPAGVCPRCGEKVVKADVGRLIAKLIENSERIAKSPRISVPAIKFDTEEARV
;
A
#
# COMPACT_ATOMS: atom_id res chain seq x y z
N MET A 1 -3.62 -14.67 -30.50
CA MET A 1 -3.96 -15.40 -29.26
C MET A 1 -3.15 -14.84 -28.08
N LEU A 2 -3.53 -13.69 -27.53
CA LEU A 2 -2.94 -13.17 -26.29
C LEU A 2 -4.07 -12.82 -25.33
N GLN A 3 -4.43 -13.79 -24.48
CA GLN A 3 -5.29 -13.55 -23.32
C GLN A 3 -4.50 -12.75 -22.29
N ARG A 4 -4.34 -11.44 -22.54
CA ARG A 4 -4.15 -10.44 -21.50
C ARG A 4 -5.37 -10.49 -20.56
N ASN A 5 -5.13 -10.41 -19.26
CA ASN A 5 -6.13 -10.23 -18.20
C ASN A 5 -7.11 -11.38 -17.96
N LYS A 6 -6.69 -12.42 -17.23
CA LYS A 6 -7.63 -13.32 -16.53
C LYS A 6 -7.09 -13.98 -15.26
N ILE A 7 -6.20 -13.31 -14.53
CA ILE A 7 -5.86 -13.68 -13.14
C ILE A 7 -6.44 -12.65 -12.15
N MET A 8 -7.62 -12.12 -12.46
CA MET A 8 -8.54 -11.70 -11.40
C MET A 8 -9.31 -12.95 -11.01
N ARG A 9 -8.64 -13.89 -10.34
CA ARG A 9 -9.33 -15.01 -9.68
C ARG A 9 -10.32 -14.36 -8.72
N LYS A 10 -11.59 -14.54 -9.06
CA LYS A 10 -12.80 -14.12 -8.34
C LYS A 10 -12.82 -14.86 -6.99
N THR A 11 -11.87 -14.53 -6.13
CA THR A 11 -11.75 -15.04 -4.78
C THR A 11 -12.78 -14.25 -3.97
N ALA A 12 -13.63 -14.94 -3.20
CA ALA A 12 -14.57 -14.28 -2.31
C ALA A 12 -13.85 -13.18 -1.50
N LYS A 13 -14.46 -11.99 -1.41
CA LYS A 13 -13.93 -10.88 -0.61
C LYS A 13 -13.53 -11.40 0.78
N TYR A 14 -12.32 -11.07 1.21
CA TYR A 14 -11.85 -11.47 2.53
C TYR A 14 -12.52 -10.62 3.61
N ASP A 15 -12.94 -11.26 4.69
CA ASP A 15 -13.46 -10.55 5.85
C ASP A 15 -12.31 -10.10 6.74
N TYR A 16 -12.02 -8.79 6.71
CA TYR A 16 -11.01 -8.15 7.55
C TYR A 16 -11.49 -7.85 8.98
N GLY A 17 -12.72 -8.22 9.34
CA GLY A 17 -13.25 -8.03 10.69
C GLY A 17 -13.60 -6.58 11.01
N GLU A 18 -13.60 -6.27 12.30
CA GLU A 18 -13.77 -4.92 12.83
C GLU A 18 -12.42 -4.22 12.99
N CYS A 19 -12.42 -2.91 12.82
CA CYS A 19 -11.23 -2.08 13.01
C CYS A 19 -10.78 -2.10 14.47
N GLU A 20 -9.53 -2.49 14.72
CA GLU A 20 -8.94 -2.55 16.07
C GLU A 20 -8.90 -1.18 16.78
N ILE A 21 -8.94 -0.08 16.02
CA ILE A 21 -8.88 1.28 16.56
C ILE A 21 -10.25 1.83 16.98
N CYS A 22 -11.32 1.50 16.25
CA CYS A 22 -12.63 2.15 16.43
C CYS A 22 -13.86 1.25 16.29
N GLY A 23 -13.67 -0.07 16.15
CA GLY A 23 -14.74 -1.08 16.07
C GLY A 23 -15.54 -1.08 14.76
N THR A 24 -15.29 -0.18 13.82
CA THR A 24 -16.04 -0.12 12.55
C THR A 24 -15.66 -1.28 11.64
N ARG A 25 -16.65 -1.92 10.99
CA ARG A 25 -16.43 -2.99 10.00
C ARG A 25 -15.49 -2.53 8.88
N MET A 26 -14.43 -3.30 8.65
CA MET A 26 -13.40 -3.03 7.65
C MET A 26 -13.93 -3.28 6.23
N GLN A 27 -13.44 -2.51 5.24
CA GLN A 27 -13.77 -2.67 3.83
C GLN A 27 -12.56 -3.08 3.02
N GLU A 28 -12.65 -4.17 2.25
CA GLU A 28 -11.59 -4.54 1.31
C GLU A 28 -11.44 -3.49 0.19
N LYS A 29 -10.22 -2.98 0.00
CA LYS A 29 -9.83 -2.03 -1.05
C LYS A 29 -8.46 -2.40 -1.62
N LEU A 30 -8.19 -1.92 -2.82
CA LEU A 30 -6.83 -1.87 -3.38
C LEU A 30 -6.21 -0.52 -3.00
N ILE A 31 -5.07 -0.55 -2.33
CA ILE A 31 -4.38 0.64 -1.83
C ILE A 31 -2.98 0.77 -2.44
N LYS A 32 -2.41 1.96 -2.28
CA LYS A 32 -0.97 2.16 -2.38
C LYS A 32 -0.37 2.04 -0.98
N GLN A 33 0.72 1.29 -0.87
CA GLN A 33 1.52 1.20 0.34
C GLN A 33 2.92 1.75 0.03
N ASP A 34 3.31 2.81 0.71
CA ASP A 34 4.62 3.42 0.58
C ASP A 34 5.55 3.00 1.71
N PHE A 35 6.83 2.80 1.37
CA PHE A 35 7.89 2.39 2.28
C PHE A 35 9.11 3.27 2.08
N TRP A 36 9.64 3.81 3.18
CA TRP A 36 10.95 4.44 3.21
C TRP A 36 12.02 3.40 3.55
N ILE A 37 12.86 3.04 2.57
CA ILE A 37 13.85 1.97 2.71
C ILE A 37 15.19 2.47 2.19
N ARG A 38 16.20 2.50 3.07
CA ARG A 38 17.57 2.93 2.72
C ARG A 38 17.64 4.31 2.01
N GLY A 39 16.72 5.21 2.35
CA GLY A 39 16.64 6.56 1.77
C GLY A 39 15.77 6.67 0.52
N ASP A 40 15.28 5.55 -0.04
CA ASP A 40 14.36 5.56 -1.18
C ASP A 40 12.91 5.41 -0.72
N LEU A 41 12.00 6.15 -1.39
CA LEU A 41 10.56 5.95 -1.29
C LEU A 41 10.11 4.91 -2.33
N ILE A 42 9.65 3.75 -1.85
CA ILE A 42 9.12 2.67 -2.68
C ILE A 42 7.61 2.62 -2.52
N VAL A 43 6.87 2.78 -3.62
CA VAL A 43 5.41 2.69 -3.64
C VAL A 43 4.99 1.36 -4.26
N VAL A 44 4.31 0.52 -3.47
CA VAL A 44 3.69 -0.73 -3.93
C VAL A 44 2.22 -0.44 -4.21
N GLU A 45 1.82 -0.58 -5.47
CA GLU A 45 0.45 -0.33 -5.93
C GLU A 45 -0.39 -1.61 -5.92
N ASP A 46 -1.72 -1.43 -5.98
CA ASP A 46 -2.72 -2.50 -6.05
C ASP A 46 -2.62 -3.54 -4.91
N VAL A 47 -2.27 -3.07 -3.71
CA VAL A 47 -2.18 -3.93 -2.52
C VAL A 47 -3.59 -4.19 -1.97
N PRO A 48 -4.04 -5.45 -1.87
CA PRO A 48 -5.31 -5.77 -1.22
C PRO A 48 -5.19 -5.58 0.30
N ALA A 49 -6.07 -4.74 0.86
CA ALA A 49 -6.09 -4.41 2.28
C ALA A 49 -7.53 -4.20 2.79
N GLY A 50 -7.74 -4.46 4.07
CA GLY A 50 -8.89 -3.95 4.80
C GLY A 50 -8.64 -2.49 5.16
N VAL A 51 -9.57 -1.61 4.84
CA VAL A 51 -9.51 -0.18 5.15
C VAL A 51 -10.72 0.20 5.98
N CYS A 52 -10.48 0.78 7.15
CA CYS A 52 -11.55 1.31 7.98
C CYS A 52 -12.13 2.56 7.32
N PRO A 53 -13.43 2.59 6.98
CA PRO A 53 -14.05 3.75 6.32
C PRO A 53 -14.22 4.95 7.26
N ARG A 54 -14.05 4.76 8.58
CA ARG A 54 -14.22 5.81 9.59
C ARG A 54 -12.91 6.50 9.97
N CYS A 55 -11.91 5.74 10.41
CA CYS A 55 -10.64 6.31 10.89
C CYS A 55 -9.47 6.21 9.89
N GLY A 56 -9.64 5.46 8.79
CA GLY A 56 -8.60 5.31 7.76
C GLY A 56 -7.54 4.25 8.04
N GLU A 57 -7.64 3.50 9.15
CA GLU A 57 -6.75 2.39 9.48
C GLU A 57 -6.68 1.36 8.34
N LYS A 58 -5.50 0.79 8.09
CA LYS A 58 -5.26 -0.14 6.98
C LYS A 58 -4.57 -1.40 7.48
N VAL A 59 -5.16 -2.56 7.19
CA VAL A 59 -4.61 -3.86 7.58
C VAL A 59 -4.43 -4.73 6.34
N VAL A 60 -3.27 -5.34 6.19
CA VAL A 60 -3.00 -6.35 5.16
C VAL A 60 -2.95 -7.73 5.80
N LYS A 61 -3.40 -8.75 5.07
CA LYS A 61 -3.23 -10.14 5.50
C LYS A 61 -1.75 -10.51 5.57
N ALA A 62 -1.41 -11.47 6.43
CA ALA A 62 -0.04 -11.94 6.58
C ALA A 62 0.59 -12.49 5.28
N ASP A 63 -0.20 -13.15 4.42
CA ASP A 63 0.26 -13.62 3.12
C ASP A 63 0.58 -12.45 2.17
N VAL A 64 -0.27 -11.42 2.14
CA VAL A 64 -0.04 -10.18 1.37
C VAL A 64 1.21 -9.47 1.87
N GLY A 65 1.38 -9.33 3.19
CA GLY A 65 2.58 -8.73 3.79
C GLY A 65 3.87 -9.45 3.38
N ARG A 66 3.87 -10.80 3.39
CA ARG A 66 5.02 -11.60 2.91
C ARG A 66 5.31 -11.39 1.43
N LEU A 67 4.28 -11.23 0.60
CA LEU A 67 4.47 -10.93 -0.81
C LEU A 67 5.08 -9.54 -1.00
N ILE A 68 4.59 -8.52 -0.29
CA ILE A 68 5.17 -7.17 -0.32
C ILE A 68 6.66 -7.19 0.04
N ALA A 69 7.04 -7.90 1.11
CA ALA A 69 8.44 -8.02 1.51
C ALA A 69 9.32 -8.60 0.37
N LYS A 70 8.87 -9.69 -0.27
CA LYS A 70 9.56 -10.28 -1.42
C LYS A 70 9.66 -9.33 -2.62
N LEU A 71 8.66 -8.49 -2.85
CA LEU A 71 8.67 -7.50 -3.92
C LEU A 71 9.75 -6.44 -3.69
N ILE A 72 9.89 -6.01 -2.45
CA ILE A 72 10.82 -4.96 -2.02
C ILE A 72 12.27 -5.47 -1.95
N GLU A 73 12.49 -6.75 -1.67
CA GLU A 73 13.83 -7.35 -1.68
C GLU A 73 14.43 -7.48 -3.09
N ASN A 74 13.60 -7.41 -4.14
CA ASN A 74 14.04 -7.54 -5.53
C ASN A 74 14.54 -6.19 -6.09
N SER A 75 15.82 -5.91 -5.89
CA SER A 75 16.47 -4.67 -6.35
C SER A 75 16.39 -4.46 -7.87
N GLU A 76 16.50 -5.52 -8.67
CA GLU A 76 16.39 -5.42 -10.13
C GLU A 76 14.99 -4.96 -10.58
N ARG A 77 13.95 -5.49 -9.93
CA ARG A 77 12.57 -5.05 -10.19
C ARG A 77 12.40 -3.58 -9.86
N ILE A 78 12.90 -3.15 -8.70
CA ILE A 78 12.82 -1.75 -8.28
C ILE A 78 13.56 -0.85 -9.28
N ALA A 79 14.75 -1.23 -9.73
CA ALA A 79 15.53 -0.48 -10.70
C ALA A 79 14.80 -0.29 -12.05
N LYS A 80 13.98 -1.26 -12.46
CA LYS A 80 13.18 -1.24 -13.70
C LYS A 80 11.79 -0.64 -13.52
N SER A 81 11.39 -0.27 -12.30
CA SER A 81 10.05 0.24 -12.01
C SER A 81 9.92 1.72 -12.40
N PRO A 82 8.71 2.18 -12.78
CA PRO A 82 8.45 3.61 -12.95
C PRO A 82 8.83 4.40 -11.70
N ARG A 83 9.45 5.57 -11.88
CA ARG A 83 9.81 6.47 -10.78
C ARG A 83 8.83 7.65 -10.72
N ILE A 84 8.50 8.07 -9.51
CA ILE A 84 7.72 9.27 -9.24
C ILE A 84 8.68 10.31 -8.64
N SER A 85 8.66 11.53 -9.16
CA SER A 85 9.36 12.65 -8.52
C SER A 85 8.46 13.22 -7.43
N VAL A 86 8.94 13.21 -6.19
CA VAL A 86 8.17 13.67 -5.02
C VAL A 86 8.92 14.81 -4.35
N PRO A 87 8.32 16.01 -4.22
CA PRO A 87 8.92 17.10 -3.47
C PRO A 87 8.99 16.73 -1.98
N ALA A 88 10.16 16.96 -1.37
CA ALA A 88 10.36 16.84 0.06
C ALA A 88 10.63 18.22 0.63
N ILE A 89 9.78 18.66 1.56
CA ILE A 89 9.95 19.90 2.30
C ILE A 89 10.32 19.58 3.74
N LYS A 90 11.14 20.44 4.36
CA LYS A 90 11.39 20.35 5.80
C LYS A 90 10.20 20.97 6.54
N PHE A 91 9.84 20.38 7.68
CA PHE A 91 8.90 21.02 8.58
C PHE A 91 9.62 22.17 9.29
N ASP A 92 9.30 23.41 8.93
CA ASP A 92 9.81 24.62 9.55
C ASP A 92 8.64 25.45 10.10
N THR A 93 8.66 25.68 11.42
CA THR A 93 7.59 26.40 12.12
C THR A 93 7.71 27.91 12.03
N GLU A 94 8.86 28.45 11.61
CA GLU A 94 9.07 29.90 11.47
C GLU A 94 8.49 30.40 10.14
N GLU A 95 8.71 29.67 9.05
CA GLU A 95 8.15 29.99 7.72
C GLU A 95 6.62 29.80 7.67
N ALA A 96 6.06 28.92 8.50
CA ALA A 96 4.62 28.63 8.53
C ALA A 96 3.75 29.71 9.20
N ARG A 97 4.37 30.73 9.82
CA ARG A 97 3.67 31.84 10.51
C ARG A 97 3.59 33.13 9.69
N VAL A 98 4.10 33.13 8.46
CA VAL A 98 4.09 34.28 7.54
C VAL A 98 2.74 34.45 6.87
#